data_AF-M1Z613-F1
#
_entry.id   AF-M1Z613-F1
#
_cell.length_a   1.000
_cell.length_b   1.000
_cell.length_c   1.000
_cell.angle_alpha   90.00
_cell.angle_beta   90.00
_cell.angle_gamma   90.00
#
_symmetry.space_group_name_H-M   'P 1'
#
loop_
_entity.id
_entity.type
_entity.pdbx_description
1 polymer ?
#
loop_
_entity_poly.entity_id
_entity_poly.type
_entity_poly.pdbx_seq_one_letter_code
_entity_poly.pdbx_strand_id
1 'polypeptide(L)' 'MSYPKDCGNAVFIDESNFAFCDIFKFNEFGKNAKVKEVSSYVIRLSK' A
#
# COMPACT_ATOMS: atom_id res chain seq x y z
N MET A 1 -2.42 -11.99 13.74
CA MET A 1 -2.90 -10.62 13.47
C MET A 1 -2.58 -10.31 12.02
N SER A 2 -3.59 -10.28 11.14
CA SER A 2 -3.39 -10.00 9.71
C SER A 2 -3.33 -8.49 9.47
N TYR A 3 -2.39 -8.05 8.64
CA TYR A 3 -2.28 -6.66 8.19
C TYR A 3 -2.85 -6.58 6.77
N PRO A 4 -4.00 -5.92 6.56
CA PRO A 4 -4.50 -5.69 5.22
C PRO A 4 -3.44 -4.97 4.38
N LYS A 5 -3.30 -5.41 3.13
CA LYS A 5 -2.37 -4.85 2.17
C LYS A 5 -3.11 -4.50 0.88
N ASP A 6 -2.81 -3.35 0.32
CA ASP A 6 -3.26 -2.94 -1.01
C ASP A 6 -2.02 -2.72 -1.88
N CYS A 7 -1.85 -3.53 -2.92
CA CYS A 7 -0.68 -3.44 -3.79
C CYS A 7 -1.12 -3.30 -5.24
N GLY A 8 -0.38 -2.50 -6.00
CA GLY A 8 -0.67 -2.26 -7.42
C GLY A 8 0.54 -1.76 -8.18
N ASN A 9 0.32 -1.52 -9.47
CA ASN A 9 1.28 -0.85 -10.33
C ASN A 9 0.63 0.34 -11.02
N ALA A 10 1.40 1.40 -11.22
CA ALA A 10 0.99 2.59 -11.95
C ALA A 10 1.97 2.80 -13.11
N VAL A 11 1.43 2.87 -14.32
CA VAL A 11 2.18 3.23 -15.54
C VAL A 11 1.70 4.60 -15.97
N PHE A 12 2.65 5.53 -16.08
CA PHE A 12 2.38 6.91 -16.46
C PHE A 12 2.66 7.15 -17.95
N ILE A 13 2.20 8.28 -18.47
CA ILE A 13 2.32 8.66 -19.91
C ILE A 13 3.78 8.80 -20.33
N ASP A 14 4.67 9.19 -19.41
CA ASP A 14 6.12 9.29 -19.62
C ASP A 14 6.84 7.92 -19.55
N GLU A 15 6.07 6.82 -19.60
CA GLU A 15 6.52 5.43 -19.48
C GLU A 15 7.18 5.08 -18.15
N SER A 16 7.13 5.98 -17.17
CA SER A 16 7.57 5.66 -15.81
C SER A 16 6.62 4.61 -15.21
N ASN A 17 7.21 3.59 -14.58
CA ASN A 17 6.48 2.49 -13.98
C ASN A 17 6.82 2.39 -12.51
N PHE A 18 5.79 2.35 -11.68
CA PHE A 18 5.92 2.26 -10.23
C PHE A 18 5.09 1.10 -9.71
N ALA A 19 5.71 0.23 -8.92
CA ALA A 19 4.97 -0.67 -8.06
C ALA A 19 4.81 -0.04 -6.68
N PHE A 20 3.65 -0.23 -6.07
CA PHE A 20 3.40 0.22 -4.71
C PHE A 20 2.75 -0.88 -3.89
N CYS A 21 2.97 -0.86 -2.59
CA CYS A 21 2.15 -1.60 -1.65
C CYS A 21 2.00 -0.85 -0.34
N ASP A 22 0.75 -0.63 0.06
CA ASP A 22 0.36 -0.01 1.32
C ASP A 22 -0.06 -1.10 2.30
N ILE A 23 0.52 -1.05 3.50
CA ILE A 23 0.20 -1.96 4.60
C ILE A 23 -0.50 -1.17 5.69
N PHE A 24 -1.70 -1.63 6.05
CA PHE A 24 -2.55 -0.98 7.04
C PHE A 24 -2.47 -1.70 8.38
N LYS A 25 -2.18 -0.94 9.42
CA LYS A 25 -2.24 -1.41 10.81
C LYS A 25 -3.41 -0.74 11.50
N PHE A 26 -4.28 -1.57 12.06
CA PHE A 26 -5.44 -1.12 12.82
C PHE A 26 -5.14 -1.13 14.31
N ASN A 27 -5.75 -0.22 15.06
CA ASN A 27 -5.60 -0.17 16.52
C ASN A 27 -6.27 -1.36 17.21
N GLU A 28 -7.32 -1.91 16.61
CA GLU A 28 -8.22 -2.93 17.17
C GLU A 28 -8.77 -3.84 16.05
N PHE A 29 -9.52 -4.88 16.43
CA PHE A 29 -10.18 -5.81 15.51
C PHE A 29 -11.69 -5.56 15.49
N GLY A 30 -12.33 -5.55 14.31
CA GLY A 30 -13.79 -5.45 14.16
C GLY A 30 -14.28 -4.22 13.38
N LYS A 31 -15.60 -4.04 13.31
CA LYS A 31 -16.25 -3.02 12.45
C LYS A 31 -15.91 -1.57 12.79
N ASN A 32 -15.47 -1.29 14.01
CA ASN A 32 -15.09 0.04 14.48
C ASN A 32 -13.57 0.26 14.50
N ALA A 33 -12.79 -0.70 13.99
CA ALA A 33 -11.34 -0.59 13.93
C ALA A 33 -10.93 0.62 13.08
N LYS A 34 -10.00 1.43 13.60
CA LYS A 34 -9.45 2.58 12.89
C LYS A 34 -8.03 2.28 12.45
N VAL A 35 -7.64 2.85 11.31
CA VAL A 35 -6.25 2.83 10.87
C VAL A 35 -5.41 3.60 11.88
N LYS A 36 -4.42 2.91 12.45
CA LYS A 36 -3.43 3.47 13.36
C LYS A 36 -2.19 3.93 12.60
N GLU A 37 -1.78 3.17 11.60
CA GLU A 37 -0.55 3.40 10.86
C GLU A 37 -0.69 2.86 9.44
N VAL A 38 -0.09 3.57 8.49
CA VAL A 38 0.05 3.16 7.10
C VAL A 38 1.54 3.13 6.78
N SER A 39 2.03 1.98 6.32
CA SER A 39 3.38 1.84 5.80
C SER A 39 3.31 1.70 4.28
N SER A 40 3.91 2.64 3.56
CA SER A 40 3.88 2.68 2.09
C SER A 40 5.25 2.34 1.51
N TYR A 41 5.28 1.36 0.62
CA TYR A 41 6.46 0.98 -0.14
C TYR A 41 6.24 1.37 -1.59
N VAL A 42 7.09 2.24 -2.13
CA VAL A 42 7.04 2.66 -3.53
C VAL A 42 8.35 2.25 -4.20
N ILE A 43 8.23 1.49 -5.28
CA ILE A 43 9.35 0.94 -6.04
C ILE A 43 9.26 1.53 -7.44
N ARG A 44 10.29 2.29 -7.83
CA ARG A 44 10.46 2.68 -9.23
C ARG A 44 10.97 1.47 -10.00
N LEU A 45 10.15 0.94 -10.90
CA LEU A 45 10.52 -0.17 -11.75
C LEU A 45 11.37 0.39 -12.89
N SER A 46 12.60 -0.11 -12.99
CA SER A 46 13.48 0.17 -14.12
C SER A 46 13.00 -0.68 -15.31
N LYS A 47 13.14 -0.15 -16.52
CA LYS A 47 12.94 -0.95 -17.75
C LYS A 47 13.98 -2.06 -17.86
#